data_AF-A0A355XYM2-F1
#
_entry.id   AF-A0A355XYM2-F1
#
_cell.length_a   1.000
_cell.length_b   1.000
_cell.length_c   1.000
_cell.angle_alpha   90.00
_cell.angle_beta   90.00
_cell.angle_gamma   90.00
#
_symmetry.space_group_name_H-M   'P 1'
#
loop_
_entity.id
_entity.type
_entity.pdbx_description
1 polymer ?
#
loop_
_entity_poly.entity_id
_entity_poly.type
_entity_poly.pdbx_seq_one_letter_code
_entity_poly.pdbx_strand_id
1 'polypeptide(L)'
;MHMNKHLSIIALALLVSVNATAKLRTRQQLVQAAQSFLQNGGGKGKAIKGKLTFTTQLSNDQITVLNSSNGQGVIVANDDLFEPILGYTDEPVDPNNMAPAFEWWMTAVSQSMEESLAKGTQPAKAEKSSKYKEEVPELMTTRWGQSEPYYNLSPTYQSNNRTTHYVTGCVATAMAQIMKYHKYPEKGKGYNKWTFYPNGKNSPGTSVRVSFSTTYDWDNMLDTYTKGQYNDTQANAVAEIMKACGGSVSMMYAADGSGAYASDACLALRKNFLYNQGCKYYTRTFMPKDVWMDIIYRELNDGCPILYGGATGSGAGHEFVFDGYDKNGYVHVNWGWDGTNDGFFDVAVLNSREGSFTESQNMVTVRMPEDIRYDGSYHSLWGSSTGLNLAKVGTTVRTNKFVAYNMDVETFTGRVQLVAKNLATGEVTPLTDDDPLENIAYGNGYQFTFSASLTQLSDGNYCIYAASQSTNPKNAEMEWQPILCHETYTSNYMLTVSNGSYEMTKGESNFVTGISKTIASEASNQETRVYNLQGQEVYKTTAPNFDINQLNLHGTYIVRQGNKAYKVLK
;
A
#
# COMPACT_ATOMS: atom_id res chain seq x y z
N MET A 1 60.35 58.73 -21.51
CA MET A 1 59.22 58.61 -20.58
C MET A 1 58.16 57.78 -21.29
N HIS A 2 58.13 56.48 -20.98
CA HIS A 2 57.43 55.47 -21.76
C HIS A 2 55.95 55.38 -21.41
N MET A 3 55.14 55.32 -22.46
CA MET A 3 53.76 54.85 -22.55
C MET A 3 53.60 53.49 -21.87
N ASN A 4 52.56 53.27 -21.08
CA ASN A 4 52.00 51.91 -20.93
C ASN A 4 50.51 51.90 -20.56
N LYS A 5 49.83 51.02 -21.30
CA LYS A 5 48.40 50.75 -21.36
C LYS A 5 47.93 50.06 -20.07
N HIS A 6 46.81 50.50 -19.51
CA HIS A 6 46.10 49.72 -18.49
C HIS A 6 45.32 48.59 -19.17
N LEU A 7 45.75 47.35 -18.93
CA LEU A 7 45.06 46.12 -19.31
C LEU A 7 43.97 45.83 -18.27
N SER A 8 42.73 45.72 -18.72
CA SER A 8 41.59 45.23 -17.93
C SER A 8 41.78 43.73 -17.64
N ILE A 9 41.81 43.35 -16.35
CA ILE A 9 41.78 41.95 -15.92
C ILE A 9 40.31 41.56 -15.73
N ILE A 10 39.82 40.65 -16.58
CA ILE A 10 38.55 39.95 -16.43
C ILE A 10 38.73 38.92 -15.30
N ALA A 11 38.01 39.12 -14.19
CA ALA A 11 37.91 38.13 -13.12
C ALA A 11 37.00 36.98 -13.60
N LEU A 12 37.62 35.84 -13.92
CA LEU A 12 36.92 34.59 -14.21
C LEU A 12 36.39 34.02 -12.88
N ALA A 13 35.08 34.14 -12.65
CA ALA A 13 34.41 33.45 -11.56
C ALA A 13 34.45 31.94 -11.83
N LEU A 14 35.34 31.24 -11.12
CA LEU A 14 35.33 29.78 -11.02
C LEU A 14 34.05 29.36 -10.29
N LEU A 15 33.03 28.98 -11.06
CA LEU A 15 31.96 28.09 -10.62
C LEU A 15 32.60 26.77 -10.23
N VAL A 16 32.90 26.60 -8.94
CA VAL A 16 33.21 25.30 -8.36
C VAL A 16 31.88 24.54 -8.32
N SER A 17 31.62 23.76 -9.37
CA SER A 17 30.67 22.66 -9.29
C SER A 17 31.23 21.66 -8.29
N VAL A 18 30.71 21.66 -7.07
CA VAL A 18 30.98 20.61 -6.09
C VAL A 18 30.35 19.33 -6.64
N ASN A 19 31.12 18.56 -7.41
CA ASN A 19 30.79 17.16 -7.64
C ASN A 19 30.95 16.47 -6.29
N ALA A 20 29.86 16.28 -5.56
CA ALA A 20 29.84 15.40 -4.40
C ALA A 20 30.09 13.98 -4.91
N THR A 21 31.35 13.53 -4.90
CA THR A 21 31.67 12.13 -5.15
C THR A 21 31.30 11.34 -3.90
N ALA A 22 30.26 10.52 -4.01
CA ALA A 22 29.86 9.53 -3.01
C ALA A 22 31.07 8.73 -2.51
N LYS A 23 31.15 8.50 -1.19
CA LYS A 23 32.25 7.77 -0.56
C LYS A 23 31.71 6.61 0.26
N LEU A 24 32.28 5.43 0.01
CA LEU A 24 32.04 4.26 0.85
C LEU A 24 32.43 4.55 2.31
N ARG A 25 31.49 4.32 3.21
CA ARG A 25 31.67 4.35 4.66
C ARG A 25 32.68 3.29 5.07
N THR A 26 33.68 3.71 5.83
CA THR A 26 34.60 2.79 6.52
C THR A 26 33.86 1.96 7.58
N ARG A 27 34.43 0.82 7.96
CA ARG A 27 33.90 0.00 9.07
C ARG A 27 33.64 0.81 10.35
N GLN A 28 34.51 1.77 10.66
CA GLN A 28 34.36 2.67 11.80
C GLN A 28 33.12 3.57 11.67
N GLN A 29 32.88 4.14 10.49
CA GLN A 29 31.69 4.94 10.22
C GLN A 29 30.40 4.10 10.30
N LEU A 30 30.44 2.85 9.83
CA LEU A 30 29.29 1.92 9.95
C LEU A 30 28.96 1.60 11.42
N VAL A 31 29.96 1.25 12.25
CA VAL A 31 29.76 1.07 13.70
C VAL A 31 29.24 2.35 14.34
N GLN A 32 29.84 3.51 14.00
CA GLN A 32 29.46 4.77 14.63
C GLN A 32 28.02 5.16 14.31
N ALA A 33 27.57 4.93 13.07
CA ALA A 33 26.19 5.13 12.67
C ALA A 33 25.24 4.22 13.46
N ALA A 34 25.49 2.91 13.48
CA ALA A 34 24.68 1.96 14.22
C ALA A 34 24.65 2.25 15.73
N GLN A 35 25.79 2.61 16.32
CA GLN A 35 25.87 3.00 17.73
C GLN A 35 25.07 4.27 18.00
N SER A 36 25.24 5.31 17.18
CA SER A 36 24.51 6.58 17.36
C SER A 36 23.00 6.37 17.24
N PHE A 37 22.57 5.53 16.29
CA PHE A 37 21.18 5.15 16.12
C PHE A 37 20.58 4.53 17.40
N LEU A 38 21.22 3.49 17.93
CA LEU A 38 20.76 2.79 19.15
C LEU A 38 20.85 3.68 20.42
N GLN A 39 21.84 4.56 20.51
CA GLN A 39 22.00 5.49 21.63
C GLN A 39 20.96 6.62 21.62
N ASN A 40 20.46 7.00 20.44
CA ASN A 40 19.38 8.00 20.29
C ASN A 40 17.97 7.36 20.37
N GLY A 41 17.89 6.11 20.84
CA GLY A 41 16.63 5.38 20.96
C GLY A 41 16.01 5.01 19.63
N GLY A 42 16.83 4.79 18.60
CA GLY A 42 16.49 3.87 17.52
C GLY A 42 16.65 2.42 17.98
N GLY A 43 16.02 1.48 17.29
CA GLY A 43 15.99 0.08 17.71
C GLY A 43 14.80 -0.26 18.61
N LYS A 44 14.78 -1.48 19.15
CA LYS A 44 13.70 -2.00 19.98
C LYS A 44 13.93 -1.57 21.42
N GLY A 45 12.97 -0.86 21.99
CA GLY A 45 13.03 -0.41 23.39
C GLY A 45 13.69 0.96 23.58
N LYS A 46 14.21 1.22 24.79
CA LYS A 46 14.72 2.55 25.18
C LYS A 46 16.16 2.79 24.70
N ALA A 47 16.49 4.07 24.51
CA ALA A 47 17.84 4.54 24.25
C ALA A 47 18.90 3.88 25.14
N ILE A 48 19.96 3.38 24.51
CA ILE A 48 21.05 2.68 25.19
C ILE A 48 22.10 3.69 25.67
N LYS A 49 22.46 3.66 26.97
CA LYS A 49 23.41 4.63 27.57
C LYS A 49 24.89 4.20 27.47
N GLY A 50 25.17 2.95 27.10
CA GLY A 50 26.51 2.37 27.06
C GLY A 50 27.10 2.26 25.65
N LYS A 51 28.41 1.98 25.57
CA LYS A 51 29.07 1.58 24.34
C LYS A 51 28.68 0.14 24.00
N LEU A 52 28.26 -0.09 22.76
CA LEU A 52 27.91 -1.41 22.25
C LEU A 52 29.08 -2.00 21.45
N THR A 53 29.16 -3.33 21.41
CA THR A 53 30.01 -4.04 20.44
C THR A 53 29.17 -4.51 19.26
N PHE A 54 29.79 -4.58 18.09
CA PHE A 54 29.11 -4.94 16.84
C PHE A 54 29.89 -6.00 16.07
N THR A 55 29.19 -7.06 15.65
CA THR A 55 29.72 -8.10 14.78
C THR A 55 29.07 -8.01 13.41
N THR A 56 29.89 -8.03 12.35
CA THR A 56 29.38 -8.07 10.98
C THR A 56 28.87 -9.46 10.68
N GLN A 57 27.61 -9.56 10.26
CA GLN A 57 27.00 -10.83 9.84
C GLN A 57 27.05 -10.99 8.32
N LEU A 58 26.67 -9.93 7.62
CA LEU A 58 26.58 -9.90 6.16
C LEU A 58 27.07 -8.54 5.66
N SER A 59 27.64 -8.54 4.45
CA SER A 59 28.03 -7.33 3.74
C SER A 59 28.01 -7.62 2.23
N ASN A 60 27.42 -6.71 1.46
CA ASN A 60 27.61 -6.62 0.01
C ASN A 60 28.15 -5.22 -0.33
N ASP A 61 28.09 -4.80 -1.59
CA ASP A 61 28.58 -3.47 -2.00
C ASP A 61 27.75 -2.32 -1.43
N GLN A 62 26.44 -2.52 -1.23
CA GLN A 62 25.48 -1.47 -0.87
C GLN A 62 25.14 -1.43 0.62
N ILE A 63 25.09 -2.57 1.31
CA ILE A 63 24.64 -2.68 2.70
C ILE A 63 25.55 -3.57 3.55
N THR A 64 25.58 -3.30 4.85
CA THR A 64 26.21 -4.12 5.89
C THR A 64 25.21 -4.40 7.01
N VAL A 65 25.11 -5.67 7.43
CA VAL A 65 24.31 -6.08 8.59
C VAL A 65 25.22 -6.28 9.80
N LEU A 66 24.92 -5.54 10.87
CA LEU A 66 25.66 -5.57 12.13
C LEU A 66 24.77 -6.10 13.26
N ASN A 67 25.15 -7.21 13.89
CA ASN A 67 24.56 -7.59 15.17
C ASN A 67 25.23 -6.81 16.29
N SER A 68 24.40 -6.26 17.16
CA SER A 68 24.79 -5.47 18.31
C SER A 68 24.75 -6.30 19.60
N SER A 69 25.60 -5.98 20.57
CA SER A 69 25.65 -6.70 21.86
C SER A 69 24.38 -6.56 22.71
N ASN A 70 23.44 -5.68 22.35
CA ASN A 70 22.11 -5.58 22.96
C ASN A 70 21.07 -6.48 22.29
N GLY A 71 21.47 -7.36 21.38
CA GLY A 71 20.59 -8.39 20.82
C GLY A 71 19.81 -7.97 19.59
N GLN A 72 20.27 -6.98 18.82
CA GLN A 72 19.58 -6.53 17.61
C GLN A 72 20.49 -6.53 16.38
N GLY A 73 19.94 -6.83 15.21
CA GLY A 73 20.57 -6.56 13.92
C GLY A 73 20.30 -5.13 13.46
N VAL A 74 21.29 -4.45 12.91
CA VAL A 74 21.16 -3.12 12.30
C VAL A 74 21.65 -3.19 10.85
N ILE A 75 20.82 -2.75 9.92
CA ILE A 75 21.12 -2.72 8.49
C ILE A 75 21.60 -1.32 8.14
N VAL A 76 22.85 -1.23 7.67
CA VAL A 76 23.56 0.04 7.48
C VAL A 76 23.91 0.20 6.00
N ALA A 77 23.63 1.36 5.41
CA ALA A 77 24.05 1.69 4.05
C ALA A 77 25.58 1.89 3.99
N ASN A 78 26.24 1.29 3.01
CA ASN A 78 27.67 1.40 2.82
C ASN A 78 28.07 2.71 2.17
N ASP A 79 27.21 3.35 1.40
CA ASP A 79 27.54 4.58 0.67
C ASP A 79 26.92 5.83 1.34
N ASP A 80 27.72 6.87 1.54
CA ASP A 80 27.32 8.09 2.24
C ASP A 80 26.32 8.99 1.51
N LEU A 81 25.97 8.65 0.27
CA LEU A 81 24.85 9.24 -0.47
C LEU A 81 23.48 8.90 0.15
N PHE A 82 23.39 7.79 0.89
CA PHE A 82 22.15 7.29 1.49
C PHE A 82 22.10 7.56 2.99
N GLU A 83 20.89 7.57 3.56
CA GLU A 83 20.70 7.53 5.01
C GLU A 83 21.46 6.34 5.61
N PRO A 84 22.18 6.54 6.73
CA PRO A 84 23.10 5.53 7.21
C PRO A 84 22.39 4.26 7.69
N ILE A 85 21.16 4.38 8.20
CA ILE A 85 20.38 3.24 8.70
C ILE A 85 19.21 2.99 7.76
N LEU A 86 19.07 1.73 7.34
CA LEU A 86 18.00 1.26 6.45
C LEU A 86 16.98 0.39 7.19
N GLY A 87 17.28 -0.01 8.42
CA GLY A 87 16.38 -0.79 9.26
C GLY A 87 17.10 -1.47 10.41
N TYR A 88 16.34 -2.14 11.24
CA TYR A 88 16.83 -2.97 12.34
C TYR A 88 15.87 -4.14 12.60
N THR A 89 16.42 -5.24 13.10
CA THR A 89 15.66 -6.42 13.49
C THR A 89 15.41 -6.44 15.00
N ASP A 90 14.33 -7.12 15.38
CA ASP A 90 13.94 -7.34 16.76
C ASP A 90 14.93 -8.21 17.53
N GLU A 91 15.55 -9.16 16.83
CA GLU A 91 16.51 -10.14 17.34
C GLU A 91 17.78 -10.14 16.46
N PRO A 92 18.89 -10.78 16.88
CA PRO A 92 20.09 -10.87 16.05
C PRO A 92 19.84 -11.62 14.74
N VAL A 93 20.51 -11.18 13.66
CA VAL A 93 20.47 -11.88 12.37
C VAL A 93 21.43 -13.07 12.39
N ASP A 94 20.94 -14.27 12.09
CA ASP A 94 21.76 -15.44 11.78
C ASP A 94 21.82 -15.62 10.25
N PRO A 95 23.00 -15.47 9.62
CA PRO A 95 23.12 -15.61 8.16
C PRO A 95 22.82 -17.02 7.63
N ASN A 96 22.72 -18.03 8.51
CA ASN A 96 22.38 -19.41 8.12
C ASN A 96 20.88 -19.71 8.28
N ASN A 97 20.10 -18.78 8.83
CA ASN A 97 18.67 -18.92 9.04
C ASN A 97 17.99 -17.56 8.87
N MET A 98 17.76 -17.18 7.61
CA MET A 98 17.06 -15.95 7.28
C MET A 98 15.69 -16.23 6.68
N ALA A 99 14.75 -15.33 6.92
CA ALA A 99 13.48 -15.35 6.23
C ALA A 99 13.70 -15.05 4.74
N PRO A 100 13.18 -15.86 3.80
CA PRO A 100 13.39 -15.62 2.37
C PRO A 100 12.89 -14.24 1.90
N ALA A 101 11.82 -13.73 2.50
CA ALA A 101 11.30 -12.39 2.20
C ALA A 101 12.23 -11.26 2.70
N PHE A 102 12.94 -11.48 3.81
CA PHE A 102 13.96 -10.54 4.31
C PHE A 102 15.18 -10.51 3.38
N GLU A 103 15.62 -11.67 2.88
CA GLU A 103 16.69 -11.75 1.86
C GLU A 103 16.31 -11.05 0.57
N TRP A 104 15.07 -11.24 0.11
CA TRP A 104 14.52 -10.51 -1.03
C TRP A 104 14.53 -9.00 -0.77
N TRP A 105 14.09 -8.55 0.40
CA TRP A 105 14.08 -7.13 0.76
C TRP A 105 15.50 -6.55 0.70
N MET A 106 16.48 -7.19 1.33
CA MET A 106 17.88 -6.74 1.29
C MET A 106 18.42 -6.65 -0.15
N THR A 107 18.04 -7.60 -1.01
CA THR A 107 18.42 -7.60 -2.42
C THR A 107 17.77 -6.43 -3.17
N ALA A 108 16.47 -6.21 -2.97
CA ALA A 108 15.73 -5.12 -3.61
C ALA A 108 16.21 -3.74 -3.17
N VAL A 109 16.53 -3.56 -1.89
CA VAL A 109 17.16 -2.34 -1.37
C VAL A 109 18.51 -2.11 -2.03
N SER A 110 19.38 -3.13 -2.09
CA SER A 110 20.70 -3.01 -2.71
C SER A 110 20.58 -2.59 -4.19
N GLN A 111 19.69 -3.23 -4.94
CA GLN A 111 19.43 -2.88 -6.34
C GLN A 111 18.91 -1.44 -6.50
N SER A 112 18.00 -0.99 -5.63
CA SER A 112 17.51 0.39 -5.62
C SER A 112 18.61 1.42 -5.39
N MET A 113 19.54 1.10 -4.49
CA MET A 113 20.71 1.93 -4.21
C MET A 113 21.67 1.97 -5.41
N GLU A 114 21.95 0.82 -6.04
CA GLU A 114 22.77 0.75 -7.26
C GLU A 114 22.21 1.61 -8.39
N GLU A 115 20.90 1.52 -8.64
CA GLU A 115 20.22 2.35 -9.64
C GLU A 115 20.33 3.85 -9.31
N SER A 116 20.14 4.20 -8.03
CA SER A 116 20.22 5.58 -7.56
C SER A 116 21.63 6.16 -7.76
N LEU A 117 22.67 5.37 -7.44
CA LEU A 117 24.07 5.72 -7.67
C LEU A 117 24.38 5.89 -9.16
N ALA A 118 23.95 4.95 -10.00
CA ALA A 118 24.18 4.99 -11.45
C ALA A 118 23.58 6.24 -12.12
N LYS A 119 22.48 6.77 -11.55
CA LYS A 119 21.79 7.96 -12.05
C LYS A 119 22.19 9.26 -11.35
N GLY A 120 23.05 9.20 -10.32
CA GLY A 120 23.43 10.36 -9.52
C GLY A 120 22.24 10.98 -8.76
N THR A 121 21.23 10.18 -8.42
CA THR A 121 20.03 10.62 -7.71
C THR A 121 20.11 10.21 -6.25
N GLN A 122 19.71 11.11 -5.34
CA GLN A 122 19.46 10.73 -3.96
C GLN A 122 18.00 10.26 -3.81
N PRO A 123 17.74 9.07 -3.26
CA PRO A 123 16.38 8.67 -2.96
C PRO A 123 15.80 9.63 -1.91
N ALA A 124 14.75 10.35 -2.27
CA ALA A 124 14.07 11.22 -1.33
C ALA A 124 13.36 10.36 -0.26
N LYS A 125 13.61 10.68 1.01
CA LYS A 125 12.89 10.06 2.13
C LYS A 125 11.39 10.31 1.98
N ALA A 126 10.58 9.29 2.25
CA ALA A 126 9.14 9.50 2.35
C ALA A 126 8.83 10.29 3.62
N GLU A 127 8.21 11.45 3.48
CA GLU A 127 7.80 12.27 4.62
C GLU A 127 6.45 11.78 5.15
N LYS A 128 6.44 11.35 6.41
CA LYS A 128 5.21 11.05 7.12
C LYS A 128 4.50 12.35 7.45
N SER A 129 3.25 12.49 6.98
CA SER A 129 2.42 13.66 7.29
C SER A 129 2.25 13.83 8.80
N SER A 130 2.31 15.07 9.28
CA SER A 130 2.10 15.43 10.69
C SER A 130 0.70 15.11 11.23
N LYS A 131 -0.25 14.76 10.35
CA LYS A 131 -1.60 14.31 10.73
C LYS A 131 -1.61 12.91 11.36
N TYR A 132 -0.58 12.10 11.12
CA TYR A 132 -0.46 10.75 11.67
C TYR A 132 0.27 10.75 13.01
N LYS A 133 0.01 9.74 13.85
CA LYS A 133 0.73 9.51 15.11
C LYS A 133 2.23 9.49 14.87
N GLU A 134 3.01 9.92 15.85
CA GLU A 134 4.49 9.91 15.79
C GLU A 134 5.02 8.52 15.47
N GLU A 135 4.48 7.51 16.16
CA GLU A 135 4.74 6.08 15.97
C GLU A 135 3.45 5.26 16.16
N VAL A 136 3.42 4.07 15.58
CA VAL A 136 2.45 3.01 15.84
C VAL A 136 3.24 1.78 16.24
N PRO A 137 3.12 1.29 17.49
CA PRO A 137 3.80 0.07 17.90
C PRO A 137 3.31 -1.10 17.05
N GLU A 138 4.07 -2.18 17.06
CA GLU A 138 3.64 -3.44 16.46
C GLU A 138 2.20 -3.80 16.90
N LEU A 139 1.32 -3.98 15.93
CA LEU A 139 -0.09 -4.26 16.14
C LEU A 139 -0.29 -5.76 16.43
N MET A 140 0.49 -6.63 15.79
CA MET A 140 0.29 -8.07 15.84
C MET A 140 1.23 -8.74 16.83
N THR A 141 0.73 -9.77 17.51
CA THR A 141 1.52 -10.55 18.46
C THR A 141 1.97 -11.88 17.87
N THR A 142 1.36 -12.31 16.77
CA THR A 142 1.66 -13.58 16.12
C THR A 142 3.06 -13.58 15.55
N ARG A 143 3.76 -14.71 15.67
CA ARG A 143 5.02 -15.02 14.98
C ARG A 143 4.85 -16.34 14.25
N TRP A 144 3.95 -16.37 13.27
CA TRP A 144 3.63 -17.61 12.56
C TRP A 144 4.60 -17.87 11.42
N GLY A 145 4.75 -19.14 11.06
CA GLY A 145 5.56 -19.63 9.96
C GLY A 145 4.75 -20.46 8.98
N GLN A 146 5.44 -21.23 8.14
CA GLN A 146 4.81 -22.02 7.07
C GLN A 146 4.91 -23.54 7.24
N SER A 147 5.64 -24.00 8.27
CA SER A 147 5.92 -25.41 8.54
C SER A 147 4.99 -26.01 9.60
N GLU A 148 5.35 -27.14 10.22
CA GLU A 148 4.60 -27.72 11.34
C GLU A 148 4.48 -26.72 12.50
N PRO A 149 3.28 -26.50 13.10
CA PRO A 149 2.01 -27.17 12.85
C PRO A 149 1.09 -26.47 11.83
N TYR A 150 1.47 -25.30 11.32
CA TYR A 150 0.66 -24.46 10.44
C TYR A 150 0.17 -25.20 9.18
N TYR A 151 1.00 -26.08 8.63
CA TYR A 151 0.69 -26.83 7.41
C TYR A 151 -0.06 -28.16 7.62
N ASN A 152 -0.47 -28.50 8.85
CA ASN A 152 -0.92 -29.87 9.19
C ASN A 152 -2.18 -30.30 8.42
N LEU A 153 -2.91 -29.35 7.83
CA LEU A 153 -4.08 -29.59 6.99
C LEU A 153 -3.86 -29.22 5.52
N SER A 154 -2.64 -28.86 5.12
CA SER A 154 -2.24 -28.69 3.72
C SER A 154 -2.22 -30.06 3.00
N PRO A 155 -2.35 -30.10 1.67
CA PRO A 155 -2.14 -31.32 0.90
C PRO A 155 -0.75 -31.94 1.14
N THR A 156 -0.61 -33.24 0.86
CA THR A 156 0.62 -33.99 1.11
C THR A 156 1.30 -34.48 -0.17
N TYR A 157 2.60 -34.72 -0.11
CA TYR A 157 3.41 -35.35 -1.14
C TYR A 157 4.36 -36.39 -0.55
N GLN A 158 4.96 -37.23 -1.40
CA GLN A 158 5.99 -38.19 -0.98
C GLN A 158 7.38 -37.55 -1.11
N SER A 159 8.15 -37.56 -0.02
CA SER A 159 9.55 -37.12 0.03
C SER A 159 10.36 -38.11 0.84
N ASN A 160 11.45 -38.64 0.29
CA ASN A 160 12.33 -39.61 0.98
C ASN A 160 11.55 -40.79 1.62
N ASN A 161 10.59 -41.36 0.88
CA ASN A 161 9.68 -42.43 1.35
C ASN A 161 8.82 -42.06 2.58
N ARG A 162 8.54 -40.77 2.78
CA ARG A 162 7.66 -40.26 3.84
C ARG A 162 6.57 -39.38 3.23
N THR A 163 5.39 -39.43 3.82
CA THR A 163 4.31 -38.48 3.52
C THR A 163 4.61 -37.18 4.24
N THR A 164 4.74 -36.10 3.50
CA THR A 164 5.07 -34.75 3.99
C THR A 164 4.00 -33.76 3.54
N HIS A 165 3.67 -32.78 4.37
CA HIS A 165 2.76 -31.70 3.99
C HIS A 165 3.51 -30.64 3.16
N TYR A 166 2.85 -30.11 2.14
CA TYR A 166 3.31 -28.87 1.51
C TYR A 166 3.21 -27.72 2.51
N VAL A 167 4.18 -26.80 2.49
CA VAL A 167 4.15 -25.57 3.30
C VAL A 167 2.90 -24.74 3.00
N THR A 168 2.46 -23.93 3.97
CA THR A 168 1.22 -23.14 3.85
C THR A 168 1.26 -22.13 2.70
N GLY A 169 2.43 -21.55 2.44
CA GLY A 169 2.64 -20.44 1.51
C GLY A 169 2.62 -19.08 2.22
N CYS A 170 3.43 -18.14 1.72
CA CYS A 170 3.60 -16.80 2.31
C CYS A 170 2.28 -16.02 2.36
N VAL A 171 1.52 -16.01 1.26
CA VAL A 171 0.21 -15.32 1.18
C VAL A 171 -0.77 -15.87 2.22
N ALA A 172 -0.87 -17.18 2.37
CA ALA A 172 -1.77 -17.79 3.35
C ALA A 172 -1.37 -17.44 4.78
N THR A 173 -0.06 -17.47 5.07
CA THR A 173 0.50 -17.14 6.39
C THR A 173 0.24 -15.69 6.75
N ALA A 174 0.56 -14.76 5.85
CA ALA A 174 0.35 -13.33 6.07
C ALA A 174 -1.14 -12.99 6.23
N MET A 175 -2.03 -13.56 5.40
CA MET A 175 -3.49 -13.44 5.58
C MET A 175 -3.95 -13.96 6.95
N ALA A 176 -3.51 -15.17 7.33
CA ALA A 176 -3.96 -15.80 8.57
C ALA A 176 -3.54 -15.01 9.81
N GLN A 177 -2.33 -14.44 9.81
CA GLN A 177 -1.87 -13.59 10.91
C GLN A 177 -2.72 -12.31 11.05
N ILE A 178 -3.04 -11.61 9.96
CA ILE A 178 -3.94 -10.43 9.98
C ILE A 178 -5.34 -10.83 10.45
N MET A 179 -5.85 -11.98 10.00
CA MET A 179 -7.17 -12.45 10.41
C MET A 179 -7.22 -12.83 11.90
N LYS A 180 -6.13 -13.38 12.44
CA LYS A 180 -5.97 -13.64 13.87
C LYS A 180 -5.92 -12.35 14.68
N TYR A 181 -5.24 -11.31 14.20
CA TYR A 181 -5.25 -9.99 14.84
C TYR A 181 -6.67 -9.44 15.01
N HIS A 182 -7.49 -9.53 13.96
CA HIS A 182 -8.89 -9.13 14.03
C HIS A 182 -9.81 -10.14 14.74
N LYS A 183 -9.34 -11.39 14.92
CA LYS A 183 -10.16 -12.56 15.29
C LYS A 183 -11.44 -12.66 14.47
N TYR A 184 -11.31 -12.50 13.15
CA TYR A 184 -12.43 -12.39 12.22
C TYR A 184 -12.17 -13.10 10.89
N PRO A 185 -13.19 -13.76 10.30
CA PRO A 185 -14.58 -13.88 10.76
C PRO A 185 -14.79 -15.00 11.77
N GLU A 186 -15.98 -15.11 12.37
CA GLU A 186 -16.37 -16.34 13.07
C GLU A 186 -16.44 -17.51 12.07
N LYS A 187 -17.07 -17.26 10.91
CA LYS A 187 -17.20 -18.17 9.76
C LYS A 187 -17.09 -17.37 8.47
N GLY A 188 -16.41 -17.91 7.47
CA GLY A 188 -16.47 -17.40 6.11
C GLY A 188 -17.70 -17.87 5.34
N LYS A 189 -17.70 -17.62 4.03
CA LYS A 189 -18.80 -17.93 3.11
C LYS A 189 -18.31 -18.62 1.84
N GLY A 190 -19.08 -19.63 1.42
CA GLY A 190 -18.88 -20.34 0.17
C GLY A 190 -17.80 -21.41 0.27
N TYR A 191 -17.28 -21.81 -0.88
CA TYR A 191 -16.20 -22.77 -1.02
C TYR A 191 -15.36 -22.42 -2.24
N ASN A 192 -14.12 -22.90 -2.29
CA ASN A 192 -13.31 -22.90 -3.49
C ASN A 192 -12.93 -24.34 -3.87
N LYS A 193 -12.75 -24.59 -5.17
CA LYS A 193 -12.23 -25.84 -5.71
C LYS A 193 -11.27 -25.52 -6.84
N TRP A 194 -10.05 -26.01 -6.76
CA TRP A 194 -9.03 -25.82 -7.79
C TRP A 194 -8.17 -27.08 -7.94
N THR A 195 -7.33 -27.10 -8.97
CA THR A 195 -6.32 -28.13 -9.18
C THR A 195 -4.97 -27.44 -9.30
N PHE A 196 -3.98 -27.88 -8.52
CA PHE A 196 -2.60 -27.41 -8.64
C PHE A 196 -1.70 -28.51 -9.21
N TYR A 197 -0.57 -28.12 -9.78
CA TYR A 197 0.33 -28.99 -10.52
C TYR A 197 1.75 -28.85 -9.97
N PRO A 198 2.12 -29.60 -8.91
CA PRO A 198 3.38 -29.39 -8.19
C PRO A 198 4.61 -29.68 -9.05
N ASN A 199 4.47 -30.53 -10.08
CA ASN A 199 5.54 -30.90 -11.01
C ASN A 199 5.32 -30.32 -12.42
N GLY A 200 4.66 -29.15 -12.51
CA GLY A 200 4.34 -28.47 -13.76
C GLY A 200 3.06 -28.97 -14.44
N LYS A 201 2.49 -28.14 -15.32
CA LYS A 201 1.15 -28.32 -15.93
C LYS A 201 0.96 -29.61 -16.74
N ASN A 202 2.05 -30.26 -17.15
CA ASN A 202 2.02 -31.51 -17.91
C ASN A 202 2.06 -32.78 -17.03
N SER A 203 2.16 -32.60 -15.70
CA SER A 203 2.16 -33.69 -14.72
C SER A 203 0.76 -33.91 -14.12
N PRO A 204 0.49 -35.04 -13.43
CA PRO A 204 -0.75 -35.21 -12.67
C PRO A 204 -0.96 -34.07 -11.67
N GLY A 205 -2.13 -33.44 -11.72
CA GLY A 205 -2.53 -32.39 -10.79
C GLY A 205 -3.24 -32.96 -9.55
N THR A 206 -3.26 -32.18 -8.49
CA THR A 206 -3.98 -32.50 -7.24
C THR A 206 -5.17 -31.56 -7.11
N SER A 207 -6.38 -32.12 -7.11
CA SER A 207 -7.62 -31.34 -6.89
C SER A 207 -7.91 -31.18 -5.40
N VAL A 208 -8.14 -29.94 -4.98
CA VAL A 208 -8.47 -29.58 -3.61
C VAL A 208 -9.80 -28.86 -3.57
N ARG A 209 -10.56 -29.04 -2.49
CA ARG A 209 -11.77 -28.28 -2.18
C ARG A 209 -11.70 -27.82 -0.74
N VAL A 210 -11.98 -26.54 -0.51
CA VAL A 210 -12.04 -25.93 0.83
C VAL A 210 -13.38 -25.23 0.99
N SER A 211 -14.07 -25.52 2.10
CA SER A 211 -15.26 -24.77 2.52
C SER A 211 -14.84 -23.69 3.50
N PHE A 212 -15.46 -22.52 3.43
CA PHE A 212 -15.20 -21.41 4.35
C PHE A 212 -16.25 -21.32 5.47
N SER A 213 -17.21 -22.25 5.52
CA SER A 213 -18.31 -22.26 6.49
C SER A 213 -17.94 -22.79 7.89
N THR A 214 -16.68 -23.22 8.09
CA THR A 214 -16.19 -23.71 9.39
C THR A 214 -16.09 -22.56 10.39
N THR A 215 -16.41 -22.82 11.67
CA THR A 215 -16.12 -21.86 12.76
C THR A 215 -14.63 -21.86 13.03
N TYR A 216 -13.98 -20.69 12.96
CA TYR A 216 -12.57 -20.55 13.29
C TYR A 216 -12.38 -20.45 14.82
N ASP A 217 -11.57 -21.34 15.39
CA ASP A 217 -11.28 -21.40 16.82
C ASP A 217 -10.18 -20.41 17.21
N TRP A 218 -10.51 -19.11 17.19
CA TRP A 218 -9.55 -18.04 17.44
C TRP A 218 -8.91 -18.12 18.82
N ASP A 219 -9.58 -18.68 19.83
CA ASP A 219 -9.07 -18.72 21.20
C ASP A 219 -7.99 -19.80 21.40
N ASN A 220 -8.03 -20.89 20.62
CA ASN A 220 -6.96 -21.88 20.61
C ASN A 220 -5.83 -21.56 19.61
N MET A 221 -5.92 -20.45 18.88
CA MET A 221 -4.80 -19.98 18.06
C MET A 221 -3.80 -19.20 18.94
N LEU A 222 -2.61 -19.77 19.15
CA LEU A 222 -1.54 -19.15 19.93
C LEU A 222 -0.81 -18.07 19.12
N ASP A 223 -0.12 -17.16 19.81
CA ASP A 223 0.75 -16.17 19.16
C ASP A 223 1.98 -16.85 18.54
N THR A 224 2.54 -17.86 19.21
CA THR A 224 3.72 -18.60 18.77
C THR A 224 3.52 -20.11 18.94
N TYR A 225 4.15 -20.92 18.08
CA TYR A 225 4.02 -22.38 18.09
C TYR A 225 5.38 -23.07 18.21
N THR A 226 5.93 -23.08 19.43
CA THR A 226 7.15 -23.85 19.73
C THR A 226 6.81 -25.34 19.89
N LYS A 227 7.54 -26.22 19.20
CA LYS A 227 7.34 -27.67 19.28
C LYS A 227 7.36 -28.17 20.73
N GLY A 228 6.32 -28.91 21.12
CA GLY A 228 6.14 -29.41 22.49
C GLY A 228 5.52 -28.41 23.48
N GLN A 229 5.19 -27.19 23.05
CA GLN A 229 4.52 -26.16 23.85
C GLN A 229 3.08 -25.88 23.42
N TYR A 230 2.55 -26.67 22.47
CA TYR A 230 1.17 -26.62 22.02
C TYR A 230 0.56 -28.03 22.01
N ASN A 231 -0.77 -28.11 22.08
CA ASN A 231 -1.53 -29.36 21.98
C ASN A 231 -2.20 -29.53 20.61
N ASP A 232 -2.82 -30.68 20.36
CA ASP A 232 -3.49 -31.00 19.08
C ASP A 232 -4.63 -30.05 18.75
N THR A 233 -5.38 -29.56 19.74
CA THR A 233 -6.45 -28.57 19.54
C THR A 233 -5.89 -27.26 19.00
N GLN A 234 -4.82 -26.76 19.60
CA GLN A 234 -4.15 -25.52 19.19
C GLN A 234 -3.48 -25.66 17.82
N ALA A 235 -2.86 -26.81 17.54
CA ALA A 235 -2.27 -27.12 16.24
C ALA A 235 -3.32 -27.17 15.13
N ASN A 236 -4.46 -27.84 15.39
CA ASN A 236 -5.55 -27.93 14.43
C ASN A 236 -6.23 -26.57 14.19
N ALA A 237 -6.37 -25.73 15.23
CA ALA A 237 -6.95 -24.40 15.10
C ALA A 237 -6.16 -23.53 14.10
N VAL A 238 -4.84 -23.44 14.25
CA VAL A 238 -4.01 -22.65 13.32
C VAL A 238 -3.93 -23.30 11.93
N ALA A 239 -3.89 -24.63 11.84
CA ALA A 239 -3.86 -25.31 10.55
C ALA A 239 -5.16 -25.13 9.75
N GLU A 240 -6.32 -25.02 10.41
CA GLU A 240 -7.61 -24.82 9.74
C GLU A 240 -7.71 -23.41 9.12
N ILE A 241 -7.24 -22.37 9.83
CA ILE A 241 -7.18 -21.02 9.23
C ILE A 241 -6.17 -20.95 8.10
N MET A 242 -4.99 -21.58 8.23
CA MET A 242 -3.98 -21.65 7.17
C MET A 242 -4.52 -22.34 5.91
N LYS A 243 -5.21 -23.47 6.06
CA LYS A 243 -5.90 -24.17 4.97
C LYS A 243 -6.99 -23.32 4.34
N ALA A 244 -7.77 -22.59 5.14
CA ALA A 244 -8.79 -21.68 4.64
C ALA A 244 -8.17 -20.55 3.80
N CYS A 245 -7.14 -19.87 4.31
CA CYS A 245 -6.43 -18.82 3.60
C CYS A 245 -5.81 -19.35 2.30
N GLY A 246 -5.02 -20.43 2.35
CA GLY A 246 -4.41 -21.05 1.16
C GLY A 246 -5.45 -21.52 0.15
N GLY A 247 -6.55 -22.12 0.61
CA GLY A 247 -7.63 -22.55 -0.27
C GLY A 247 -8.42 -21.42 -0.90
N SER A 248 -8.53 -20.27 -0.24
CA SER A 248 -9.21 -19.09 -0.77
C SER A 248 -8.48 -18.44 -1.95
N VAL A 249 -7.15 -18.58 -2.00
CA VAL A 249 -6.28 -18.01 -3.04
C VAL A 249 -5.81 -19.04 -4.06
N SER A 250 -6.46 -20.21 -4.11
CA SER A 250 -6.12 -21.30 -5.02
C SER A 250 -4.62 -21.67 -5.00
N MET A 251 -4.06 -21.78 -3.78
CA MET A 251 -2.62 -21.95 -3.55
C MET A 251 -1.98 -22.98 -4.49
N MET A 252 -0.89 -22.57 -5.14
CA MET A 252 -0.05 -23.43 -5.94
C MET A 252 0.98 -24.08 -5.02
N TYR A 253 0.61 -25.22 -4.43
CA TYR A 253 1.50 -25.94 -3.52
C TYR A 253 2.64 -26.63 -4.28
N ALA A 254 3.88 -26.42 -3.81
CA ALA A 254 5.06 -27.13 -4.28
C ALA A 254 6.04 -27.41 -3.12
N ALA A 255 6.95 -28.35 -3.34
CA ALA A 255 7.84 -28.88 -2.29
C ALA A 255 8.93 -27.89 -1.87
N ASP A 256 9.30 -26.97 -2.76
CA ASP A 256 10.30 -25.92 -2.62
C ASP A 256 9.70 -24.56 -2.22
N GLY A 257 8.37 -24.45 -2.17
CA GLY A 257 7.65 -23.24 -1.80
C GLY A 257 6.23 -23.27 -2.32
N SER A 258 5.29 -22.61 -1.65
CA SER A 258 3.90 -22.51 -2.11
C SER A 258 3.53 -21.06 -2.37
N GLY A 259 2.94 -20.80 -3.53
CA GLY A 259 2.69 -19.44 -4.04
C GLY A 259 1.24 -19.17 -4.45
N ALA A 260 0.83 -17.91 -4.33
CA ALA A 260 -0.47 -17.39 -4.77
C ALA A 260 -0.35 -15.90 -5.10
N TYR A 261 -1.43 -15.29 -5.60
CA TYR A 261 -1.46 -13.85 -5.91
C TYR A 261 -2.17 -13.05 -4.82
N ALA A 262 -1.59 -11.91 -4.41
CA ALA A 262 -2.22 -11.00 -3.45
C ALA A 262 -3.54 -10.39 -3.96
N SER A 263 -3.75 -10.31 -5.28
CA SER A 263 -5.05 -9.96 -5.85
C SER A 263 -6.14 -10.98 -5.46
N ASP A 264 -5.81 -12.27 -5.45
CA ASP A 264 -6.73 -13.32 -5.01
C ASP A 264 -6.98 -13.22 -3.50
N ALA A 265 -5.97 -12.84 -2.72
CA ALA A 265 -6.12 -12.58 -1.28
C ALA A 265 -7.12 -11.45 -1.01
N CYS A 266 -7.01 -10.32 -1.73
CA CYS A 266 -7.96 -9.20 -1.63
C CYS A 266 -9.39 -9.62 -2.00
N LEU A 267 -9.55 -10.38 -3.09
CA LEU A 267 -10.85 -10.88 -3.51
C LEU A 267 -11.45 -11.84 -2.46
N ALA A 268 -10.63 -12.75 -1.92
CA ALA A 268 -11.02 -13.70 -0.89
C ALA A 268 -11.42 -12.99 0.42
N LEU A 269 -10.66 -11.99 0.85
CA LEU A 269 -10.99 -11.18 2.02
C LEU A 269 -12.38 -10.55 1.88
N ARG A 270 -12.68 -9.96 0.71
CA ARG A 270 -13.99 -9.34 0.43
C ARG A 270 -15.12 -10.36 0.31
N LYS A 271 -14.93 -11.48 -0.41
CA LYS A 271 -16.03 -12.37 -0.82
C LYS A 271 -16.20 -13.60 0.06
N ASN A 272 -15.11 -14.16 0.57
CA ASN A 272 -15.11 -15.39 1.36
C ASN A 272 -14.99 -15.10 2.86
N PHE A 273 -14.15 -14.14 3.26
CA PHE A 273 -13.93 -13.82 4.67
C PHE A 273 -14.70 -12.60 5.16
N LEU A 274 -15.51 -11.98 4.31
CA LEU A 274 -16.49 -10.95 4.67
C LEU A 274 -15.86 -9.70 5.30
N TYR A 275 -14.63 -9.37 4.92
CA TYR A 275 -14.00 -8.09 5.22
C TYR A 275 -14.68 -6.96 4.43
N ASN A 276 -14.33 -5.72 4.75
CA ASN A 276 -14.90 -4.53 4.12
C ASN A 276 -14.78 -4.60 2.59
N GLN A 277 -15.87 -4.31 1.86
CA GLN A 277 -15.83 -4.29 0.38
C GLN A 277 -14.90 -3.20 -0.16
N GLY A 278 -14.61 -2.19 0.66
CA GLY A 278 -13.57 -1.21 0.43
C GLY A 278 -12.22 -1.87 0.14
N CYS A 279 -11.80 -2.93 0.87
CA CYS A 279 -10.41 -3.44 0.96
C CYS A 279 -9.45 -2.83 -0.09
N LYS A 280 -9.06 -3.44 -1.21
CA LYS A 280 -8.21 -2.88 -2.32
C LYS A 280 -6.85 -3.55 -2.35
N TYR A 281 -6.51 -3.98 -3.55
CA TYR A 281 -5.19 -4.42 -3.96
C TYR A 281 -4.59 -3.28 -4.77
N TYR A 282 -3.44 -2.78 -4.34
CA TYR A 282 -2.70 -1.73 -5.03
C TYR A 282 -1.39 -2.30 -5.57
N THR A 283 -0.93 -1.77 -6.70
CA THR A 283 0.35 -2.12 -7.30
C THR A 283 1.19 -0.86 -7.46
N ARG A 284 2.44 -0.89 -6.99
CA ARG A 284 3.33 0.27 -6.94
C ARG A 284 3.58 0.90 -8.31
N THR A 285 3.62 0.09 -9.38
CA THR A 285 3.76 0.50 -10.79
C THR A 285 2.76 1.58 -11.22
N PHE A 286 1.58 1.63 -10.59
CA PHE A 286 0.52 2.57 -10.95
C PHE A 286 0.32 3.68 -9.92
N MET A 287 1.21 3.85 -8.95
CA MET A 287 1.01 4.78 -7.85
C MET A 287 2.23 5.64 -7.62
N PRO A 288 2.07 6.93 -7.31
CA PRO A 288 3.18 7.73 -6.84
C PRO A 288 3.71 7.24 -5.49
N LYS A 289 5.03 7.34 -5.26
CA LYS A 289 5.67 7.02 -3.98
C LYS A 289 4.97 7.63 -2.76
N ASP A 290 4.64 8.92 -2.80
CA ASP A 290 4.07 9.60 -1.62
C ASP A 290 2.64 9.11 -1.33
N VAL A 291 1.86 8.78 -2.37
CA VAL A 291 0.53 8.18 -2.21
C VAL A 291 0.64 6.76 -1.67
N TRP A 292 1.63 5.99 -2.15
CA TRP A 292 1.92 4.64 -1.66
C TRP A 292 2.23 4.66 -0.15
N MET A 293 3.13 5.54 0.27
CA MET A 293 3.51 5.69 1.68
C MET A 293 2.40 6.29 2.54
N ASP A 294 1.59 7.24 2.02
CA ASP A 294 0.43 7.77 2.74
C ASP A 294 -0.61 6.68 3.04
N ILE A 295 -0.85 5.74 2.11
CA ILE A 295 -1.71 4.57 2.37
C ILE A 295 -1.13 3.74 3.52
N ILE A 296 0.18 3.44 3.48
CA ILE A 296 0.83 2.65 4.54
C ILE A 296 0.65 3.31 5.90
N TYR A 297 1.01 4.60 6.03
CA TYR A 297 0.87 5.31 7.30
C TYR A 297 -0.59 5.45 7.74
N ARG A 298 -1.53 5.68 6.82
CA ARG A 298 -2.96 5.78 7.15
C ARG A 298 -3.50 4.49 7.74
N GLU A 299 -3.33 3.37 7.05
CA GLU A 299 -3.89 2.08 7.50
C GLU A 299 -3.30 1.69 8.86
N LEU A 300 -1.98 1.83 9.03
CA LEU A 300 -1.32 1.53 10.30
C LEU A 300 -1.75 2.48 11.43
N ASN A 301 -1.93 3.77 11.14
CA ASN A 301 -2.46 4.73 12.13
C ASN A 301 -3.88 4.38 12.58
N ASP A 302 -4.67 3.80 11.68
CA ASP A 302 -5.99 3.22 11.94
C ASP A 302 -5.89 1.81 12.56
N GLY A 303 -4.71 1.30 12.89
CA GLY A 303 -4.57 -0.03 13.47
C GLY A 303 -5.03 -1.14 12.53
N CYS A 304 -4.90 -0.95 11.22
CA CYS A 304 -5.19 -1.94 10.19
C CYS A 304 -3.86 -2.45 9.61
N PRO A 305 -3.43 -3.68 9.95
CA PRO A 305 -2.29 -4.30 9.30
C PRO A 305 -2.50 -4.44 7.80
N ILE A 306 -1.41 -4.37 7.04
CA ILE A 306 -1.41 -4.38 5.58
C ILE A 306 -0.74 -5.66 5.11
N LEU A 307 -1.41 -6.40 4.23
CA LEU A 307 -0.77 -7.49 3.50
C LEU A 307 0.13 -6.85 2.44
N TYR A 308 1.42 -7.15 2.44
CA TYR A 308 2.38 -6.54 1.53
C TYR A 308 3.21 -7.59 0.83
N GLY A 309 3.49 -7.36 -0.45
CA GLY A 309 4.25 -8.29 -1.24
C GLY A 309 5.13 -7.63 -2.28
N GLY A 310 6.00 -8.45 -2.84
CA GLY A 310 6.89 -8.11 -3.93
C GLY A 310 7.31 -9.36 -4.68
N ALA A 311 7.82 -9.20 -5.89
CA ALA A 311 8.38 -10.32 -6.64
C ALA A 311 9.69 -9.92 -7.33
N THR A 312 10.51 -10.91 -7.63
CA THR A 312 11.66 -10.74 -8.52
C THR A 312 11.22 -10.73 -9.98
N GLY A 313 12.08 -10.25 -10.88
CA GLY A 313 11.83 -10.31 -12.33
C GLY A 313 11.68 -11.74 -12.89
N SER A 314 12.12 -12.77 -12.15
CA SER A 314 11.88 -14.19 -12.49
C SER A 314 10.53 -14.73 -11.98
N GLY A 315 9.73 -13.91 -11.30
CA GLY A 315 8.41 -14.25 -10.79
C GLY A 315 8.39 -14.92 -9.42
N ALA A 316 9.52 -14.96 -8.71
CA ALA A 316 9.55 -15.44 -7.32
C ALA A 316 8.95 -14.36 -6.40
N GLY A 317 7.75 -14.63 -5.88
CA GLY A 317 7.00 -13.70 -5.04
C GLY A 317 7.19 -13.96 -3.54
N HIS A 318 7.12 -12.89 -2.76
CA HIS A 318 7.10 -12.90 -1.30
C HIS A 318 5.91 -12.09 -0.80
N GLU A 319 5.28 -12.56 0.27
CA GLU A 319 4.18 -11.87 0.96
C GLU A 319 4.44 -11.88 2.46
N PHE A 320 4.22 -10.76 3.11
CA PHE A 320 4.47 -10.49 4.52
C PHE A 320 3.48 -9.44 5.02
N VAL A 321 3.61 -9.01 6.29
CA VAL A 321 2.68 -8.07 6.89
C VAL A 321 3.40 -6.81 7.37
N PHE A 322 2.85 -5.65 7.04
CA PHE A 322 3.18 -4.40 7.72
C PHE A 322 2.19 -4.16 8.84
N ASP A 323 2.67 -3.93 10.05
CA ASP A 323 1.81 -3.83 11.23
C ASP A 323 2.33 -2.84 12.27
N GLY A 324 3.13 -1.85 11.87
CA GLY A 324 3.56 -0.76 12.74
C GLY A 324 4.50 0.21 12.04
N TYR A 325 4.82 1.33 12.67
CA TYR A 325 5.92 2.20 12.24
C TYR A 325 6.53 2.97 13.42
N ASP A 326 7.84 3.23 13.37
CA ASP A 326 8.54 3.93 14.43
C ASP A 326 8.60 5.45 14.20
N LYS A 327 9.14 6.19 15.19
CA LYS A 327 9.36 7.64 15.12
C LYS A 327 10.25 8.10 13.96
N ASN A 328 11.07 7.21 13.39
CA ASN A 328 11.94 7.50 12.25
C ASN A 328 11.23 7.31 10.91
N GLY A 329 10.02 6.71 10.93
CA GLY A 329 9.23 6.35 9.76
C GLY A 329 9.55 4.96 9.21
N TYR A 330 10.34 4.14 9.91
CA TYR A 330 10.55 2.75 9.52
C TYR A 330 9.28 1.95 9.81
N VAL A 331 8.91 1.06 8.90
CA VAL A 331 7.70 0.24 8.98
C VAL A 331 8.06 -1.11 9.60
N HIS A 332 7.30 -1.54 10.61
CA HIS A 332 7.45 -2.88 11.19
C HIS A 332 6.97 -3.93 10.18
N VAL A 333 7.75 -4.99 10.04
CA VAL A 333 7.50 -6.08 9.11
C VAL A 333 7.56 -7.40 9.84
N ASN A 334 6.47 -8.16 9.72
CA ASN A 334 6.39 -9.56 10.10
C ASN A 334 6.53 -10.43 8.85
N TRP A 335 7.62 -11.17 8.73
CA TRP A 335 7.98 -11.91 7.51
C TRP A 335 7.22 -13.23 7.34
N GLY A 336 6.43 -13.66 8.34
CA GLY A 336 5.75 -14.96 8.32
C GLY A 336 6.73 -16.13 8.35
N TRP A 337 7.82 -16.00 9.13
CA TRP A 337 8.90 -16.98 9.26
C TRP A 337 9.26 -17.26 10.72
N ASP A 338 8.24 -17.53 11.54
CA ASP A 338 8.39 -17.85 12.97
C ASP A 338 9.08 -16.72 13.77
N GLY A 339 8.91 -15.47 13.34
CA GLY A 339 9.52 -14.27 13.91
C GLY A 339 10.97 -14.02 13.49
N THR A 340 11.53 -14.87 12.64
CA THR A 340 12.90 -14.72 12.13
C THR A 340 13.02 -13.44 11.32
N ASN A 341 13.96 -12.58 11.73
CA ASN A 341 14.26 -11.28 11.12
C ASN A 341 13.14 -10.22 11.14
N ASP A 342 12.04 -10.43 11.88
CA ASP A 342 11.03 -9.39 12.08
C ASP A 342 11.69 -8.11 12.64
N GLY A 343 11.13 -6.94 12.32
CA GLY A 343 11.70 -5.66 12.73
C GLY A 343 11.23 -4.48 11.91
N PHE A 344 11.92 -3.35 12.01
CA PHE A 344 11.53 -2.09 11.39
C PHE A 344 12.47 -1.72 10.24
N PHE A 345 11.90 -1.42 9.07
CA PHE A 345 12.65 -1.22 7.83
C PHE A 345 12.23 0.04 7.08
N ASP A 346 13.18 0.66 6.39
CA ASP A 346 12.88 1.65 5.37
C ASP A 346 12.28 0.94 4.15
N VAL A 347 10.97 1.02 4.01
CA VAL A 347 10.25 0.47 2.85
C VAL A 347 10.11 1.51 1.74
N ALA A 348 10.41 2.78 2.01
CA ALA A 348 10.39 3.84 1.01
C ALA A 348 11.60 3.78 0.07
N VAL A 349 12.74 3.26 0.54
CA VAL A 349 13.93 3.05 -0.29
C VAL A 349 13.67 2.09 -1.46
N LEU A 350 12.66 1.22 -1.35
CA LEU A 350 12.24 0.32 -2.42
C LEU A 350 11.49 1.03 -3.56
N ASN A 351 11.20 2.33 -3.43
CA ASN A 351 10.38 3.07 -4.39
C ASN A 351 11.25 3.86 -5.38
N SER A 352 12.15 3.18 -6.10
CA SER A 352 12.96 3.84 -7.14
C SER A 352 12.09 4.29 -8.32
N ARG A 353 12.50 5.36 -8.99
CA ARG A 353 11.66 6.01 -10.02
C ARG A 353 11.44 5.15 -11.26
N GLU A 354 12.25 4.13 -11.51
CA GLU A 354 12.29 3.41 -12.80
C GLU A 354 12.80 1.96 -12.69
N GLY A 355 12.78 1.34 -11.50
CA GLY A 355 13.43 0.05 -11.24
C GLY A 355 12.52 -1.18 -11.35
N SER A 356 13.08 -2.30 -11.79
CA SER A 356 12.35 -3.57 -12.02
C SER A 356 11.69 -4.18 -10.77
N PHE A 357 12.17 -3.86 -9.56
CA PHE A 357 11.62 -4.33 -8.28
C PHE A 357 10.46 -3.46 -7.76
N THR A 358 10.25 -2.26 -8.32
CA THR A 358 9.01 -1.50 -8.10
C THR A 358 7.83 -2.10 -8.85
N GLU A 359 8.10 -2.79 -9.97
CA GLU A 359 7.05 -3.28 -10.87
C GLU A 359 6.15 -4.35 -10.24
N SER A 360 6.66 -5.04 -9.22
CA SER A 360 5.96 -6.15 -8.56
C SER A 360 5.60 -5.87 -7.10
N GLN A 361 5.94 -4.69 -6.56
CA GLN A 361 5.49 -4.32 -5.22
C GLN A 361 3.99 -4.10 -5.21
N ASN A 362 3.34 -4.70 -4.22
CA ASN A 362 1.90 -4.67 -4.10
C ASN A 362 1.48 -4.65 -2.63
N MET A 363 0.27 -4.16 -2.36
CA MET A 363 -0.30 -4.19 -1.02
C MET A 363 -1.81 -4.46 -1.07
N VAL A 364 -2.34 -5.13 -0.06
CA VAL A 364 -3.78 -5.24 0.19
C VAL A 364 -4.11 -4.56 1.51
N THR A 365 -4.98 -3.57 1.47
CA THR A 365 -5.52 -2.93 2.66
C THR A 365 -6.64 -3.78 3.24
N VAL A 366 -6.54 -4.16 4.51
CA VAL A 366 -7.42 -5.15 5.17
C VAL A 366 -8.21 -4.48 6.29
N ARG A 367 -9.48 -4.16 6.02
CA ARG A 367 -10.36 -3.47 6.98
C ARG A 367 -11.57 -4.30 7.37
N MET A 368 -11.95 -4.18 8.64
CA MET A 368 -13.17 -4.79 9.18
C MET A 368 -14.43 -4.24 8.50
N PRO A 369 -15.49 -5.04 8.32
CA PRO A 369 -16.68 -4.67 7.54
C PRO A 369 -17.34 -3.35 7.97
N GLU A 370 -17.32 -3.04 9.26
CA GLU A 370 -17.96 -1.85 9.84
C GLU A 370 -16.95 -0.76 10.25
N ASP A 371 -15.77 -0.73 9.63
CA ASP A 371 -14.77 0.31 9.93
C ASP A 371 -15.23 1.70 9.45
N ILE A 372 -15.78 2.49 10.38
CA ILE A 372 -16.30 3.84 10.13
C ILE A 372 -15.22 4.92 9.94
N ARG A 373 -13.93 4.60 10.14
CA ARG A 373 -12.82 5.56 9.98
C ARG A 373 -12.47 5.75 8.51
N TYR A 374 -12.91 4.82 7.68
CA TYR A 374 -12.67 4.79 6.25
C TYR A 374 -14.00 4.84 5.50
N ASP A 375 -14.00 5.48 4.34
CA ASP A 375 -15.13 5.39 3.43
C ASP A 375 -15.11 4.00 2.77
N GLY A 376 -15.77 3.04 3.40
CA GLY A 376 -15.89 1.66 2.92
C GLY A 376 -16.75 1.50 1.66
N SER A 377 -17.22 2.59 1.06
CA SER A 377 -17.91 2.50 -0.24
C SER A 377 -16.94 1.99 -1.31
N TYR A 378 -17.51 1.25 -2.26
CA TYR A 378 -16.75 0.78 -3.40
C TYR A 378 -16.32 1.97 -4.26
N HIS A 379 -15.04 1.98 -4.64
CA HIS A 379 -14.48 2.90 -5.62
C HIS A 379 -13.79 2.14 -6.75
N SER A 380 -13.97 2.49 -8.03
CA SER A 380 -13.20 1.87 -9.11
C SER A 380 -11.71 2.21 -8.98
N LEU A 381 -10.83 1.24 -9.29
CA LEU A 381 -9.38 1.43 -9.25
C LEU A 381 -8.80 1.17 -10.63
N TRP A 382 -8.23 2.22 -11.22
CA TRP A 382 -7.60 2.17 -12.54
C TRP A 382 -6.17 2.69 -12.46
N GLY A 383 -5.28 2.03 -13.20
CA GLY A 383 -3.87 2.39 -13.29
C GLY A 383 -3.44 2.60 -14.74
N SER A 384 -2.62 3.62 -15.02
CA SER A 384 -2.12 3.91 -16.37
C SER A 384 -0.63 3.59 -16.53
N SER A 385 -0.28 2.93 -17.63
CA SER A 385 1.10 2.66 -18.05
C SER A 385 1.68 3.76 -18.95
N THR A 386 0.94 4.83 -19.18
CA THR A 386 1.35 5.96 -20.02
C THR A 386 1.01 7.28 -19.35
N GLY A 387 1.78 8.33 -19.61
CA GLY A 387 1.34 9.68 -19.26
C GLY A 387 0.08 10.09 -20.00
N LEU A 388 -0.82 10.80 -19.31
CA LEU A 388 -1.87 11.58 -19.94
C LEU A 388 -1.18 12.72 -20.69
N ASN A 389 -0.98 12.57 -22.00
CA ASN A 389 -0.34 13.58 -22.84
C ASN A 389 -1.42 14.36 -23.59
N LEU A 390 -1.87 15.49 -23.02
CA LEU A 390 -2.86 16.36 -23.62
C LEU A 390 -2.21 17.44 -24.49
N ALA A 391 -2.72 17.60 -25.70
CA ALA A 391 -2.43 18.73 -26.58
C ALA A 391 -3.67 19.63 -26.67
N LYS A 392 -3.51 20.92 -26.35
CA LYS A 392 -4.56 21.93 -26.56
C LYS A 392 -4.41 22.57 -27.92
N VAL A 393 -5.49 22.61 -28.70
CA VAL A 393 -5.57 23.31 -29.99
C VAL A 393 -6.84 24.14 -30.00
N GLY A 394 -6.70 25.48 -29.97
CA GLY A 394 -7.84 26.38 -29.81
C GLY A 394 -8.60 26.08 -28.52
N THR A 395 -9.87 25.74 -28.63
CA THR A 395 -10.77 25.38 -27.51
C THR A 395 -10.88 23.86 -27.29
N THR A 396 -10.07 23.05 -27.97
CA THR A 396 -10.11 21.58 -27.87
C THR A 396 -8.87 21.05 -27.17
N VAL A 397 -9.05 20.02 -26.35
CA VAL A 397 -7.96 19.20 -25.81
C VAL A 397 -8.07 17.78 -26.34
N ARG A 398 -6.94 17.16 -26.65
CA ARG A 398 -6.91 15.79 -27.18
C ARG A 398 -5.67 15.03 -26.74
N THR A 399 -5.78 13.70 -26.70
CA THR A 399 -4.65 12.77 -26.59
C THR A 399 -4.72 11.71 -27.68
N ASN A 400 -3.57 11.27 -28.18
CA ASN A 400 -3.50 10.26 -29.25
C ASN A 400 -3.37 8.83 -28.72
N LYS A 401 -2.96 8.67 -27.45
CA LYS A 401 -2.78 7.37 -26.81
C LYS A 401 -2.69 7.55 -25.30
N PHE A 402 -3.67 7.02 -24.59
CA PHE A 402 -3.65 6.84 -23.15
C PHE A 402 -4.02 5.39 -22.83
N VAL A 403 -3.13 4.63 -22.19
CA VAL A 403 -3.38 3.21 -21.87
C VAL A 403 -3.63 3.07 -20.39
N ALA A 404 -4.76 2.50 -20.00
CA ALA A 404 -5.10 2.25 -18.61
C ALA A 404 -5.73 0.88 -18.41
N TYR A 405 -5.60 0.33 -17.21
CA TYR A 405 -5.98 -1.02 -16.83
C TYR A 405 -6.95 -0.97 -15.66
N ASN A 406 -7.94 -1.87 -15.65
CA ASN A 406 -8.71 -2.11 -14.43
C ASN A 406 -7.80 -2.80 -13.41
N MET A 407 -7.55 -2.14 -12.30
CA MET A 407 -6.69 -2.61 -11.22
C MET A 407 -7.48 -2.99 -9.96
N ASP A 408 -8.81 -2.87 -9.97
CA ASP A 408 -9.63 -3.52 -8.95
C ASP A 408 -9.73 -5.03 -9.23
N VAL A 409 -9.76 -5.83 -8.17
CA VAL A 409 -9.88 -7.29 -8.24
C VAL A 409 -11.26 -7.75 -8.72
N GLU A 410 -12.23 -6.84 -8.77
CA GLU A 410 -13.55 -7.06 -9.37
C GLU A 410 -13.64 -6.52 -10.80
N THR A 411 -14.54 -7.11 -11.58
CA THR A 411 -14.82 -6.68 -12.95
C THR A 411 -15.45 -5.29 -12.99
N PHE A 412 -14.93 -4.41 -13.84
CA PHE A 412 -15.44 -3.07 -14.04
C PHE A 412 -16.48 -3.00 -15.18
N THR A 413 -17.57 -2.30 -14.91
CA THR A 413 -18.55 -1.83 -15.90
C THR A 413 -18.87 -0.37 -15.57
N GLY A 414 -18.64 0.54 -16.51
CA GLY A 414 -18.69 1.97 -16.22
C GLY A 414 -18.08 2.83 -17.31
N ARG A 415 -17.86 4.11 -17.01
CA ARG A 415 -17.27 5.07 -17.94
C ARG A 415 -15.83 5.37 -17.55
N VAL A 416 -15.00 5.61 -18.56
CA VAL A 416 -13.65 6.18 -18.40
C VAL A 416 -13.59 7.41 -19.29
N GLN A 417 -13.41 8.59 -18.68
CA GLN A 417 -13.55 9.86 -19.37
C GLN A 417 -12.45 10.85 -18.95
N LEU A 418 -12.25 11.87 -19.78
CA LEU A 418 -11.55 13.07 -19.35
C LEU A 418 -12.53 13.92 -18.55
N VAL A 419 -12.12 14.41 -17.38
CA VAL A 419 -12.94 15.26 -16.51
C VAL A 419 -12.20 16.54 -16.14
N ALA A 420 -12.93 17.59 -15.78
CA ALA A 420 -12.40 18.84 -15.24
C ALA A 420 -12.96 19.07 -13.84
N LYS A 421 -12.09 19.11 -12.83
CA LYS A 421 -12.44 19.52 -11.47
C LYS A 421 -12.22 21.01 -11.29
N ASN A 422 -13.28 21.76 -11.01
CA ASN A 422 -13.18 23.17 -10.62
C ASN A 422 -12.48 23.27 -9.25
N LEU A 423 -11.40 24.03 -9.17
CA LEU A 423 -10.57 24.13 -7.96
C LEU A 423 -11.22 24.94 -6.84
N ALA A 424 -12.13 25.85 -7.18
CA ALA A 424 -12.83 26.68 -6.20
C ALA A 424 -14.03 25.95 -5.59
N THR A 425 -14.81 25.22 -6.41
CA THR A 425 -16.05 24.56 -5.97
C THR A 425 -15.87 23.07 -5.66
N GLY A 426 -14.84 22.44 -6.22
CA GLY A 426 -14.63 20.99 -6.17
C GLY A 426 -15.51 20.19 -7.12
N GLU A 427 -16.40 20.84 -7.89
CA GLU A 427 -17.28 20.21 -8.86
C GLU A 427 -16.49 19.54 -9.99
N VAL A 428 -16.89 18.34 -10.39
CA VAL A 428 -16.25 17.57 -11.46
C VAL A 428 -17.18 17.48 -12.66
N THR A 429 -16.75 18.05 -13.78
CA THR A 429 -17.49 18.05 -15.04
C THR A 429 -16.85 17.06 -16.03
N PRO A 430 -17.58 16.05 -16.53
CA PRO A 430 -17.09 15.22 -17.62
C PRO A 430 -16.87 16.05 -18.89
N LEU A 431 -15.71 15.89 -19.51
CA LEU A 431 -15.34 16.60 -20.73
C LEU A 431 -15.56 15.78 -22.00
N THR A 432 -15.49 14.45 -21.89
CA THR A 432 -15.81 13.50 -22.97
C THR A 432 -17.11 12.76 -22.67
N ASP A 433 -17.75 12.23 -23.71
CA ASP A 433 -18.92 11.36 -23.61
C ASP A 433 -18.64 10.03 -24.32
N ASP A 434 -17.58 9.36 -23.88
CA ASP A 434 -17.20 8.05 -24.39
C ASP A 434 -18.20 6.97 -23.95
N ASP A 435 -18.39 5.96 -24.81
CA ASP A 435 -19.22 4.80 -24.53
C ASP A 435 -18.76 4.07 -23.26
N PRO A 436 -19.70 3.56 -22.45
CA PRO A 436 -19.34 2.79 -21.27
C PRO A 436 -18.60 1.50 -21.67
N LEU A 437 -17.61 1.15 -20.86
CA LEU A 437 -16.93 -0.14 -20.91
C LEU A 437 -17.74 -1.19 -20.14
N GLU A 438 -17.74 -2.42 -20.63
CA GLU A 438 -18.46 -3.54 -20.00
C GLU A 438 -17.55 -4.72 -19.74
N ASN A 439 -17.66 -5.30 -18.54
CA ASN A 439 -17.02 -6.56 -18.17
C ASN A 439 -15.48 -6.54 -18.26
N ILE A 440 -14.85 -5.42 -17.89
CA ILE A 440 -13.40 -5.29 -17.90
C ILE A 440 -12.83 -6.02 -16.69
N ALA A 441 -12.23 -7.19 -16.92
CA ALA A 441 -11.60 -7.98 -15.87
C ALA A 441 -10.36 -7.26 -15.28
N TYR A 442 -9.99 -7.65 -14.05
CA TYR A 442 -8.72 -7.25 -13.43
C TYR A 442 -7.54 -7.50 -14.37
N GLY A 443 -6.64 -6.53 -14.49
CA GLY A 443 -5.44 -6.58 -15.32
C GLY A 443 -5.68 -6.36 -16.82
N ASN A 444 -6.94 -6.24 -17.28
CA ASN A 444 -7.21 -5.94 -18.68
C ASN A 444 -7.02 -4.44 -18.98
N GLY A 445 -6.23 -4.16 -20.01
CA GLY A 445 -5.89 -2.81 -20.45
C GLY A 445 -6.71 -2.34 -21.65
N TYR A 446 -6.99 -1.05 -21.70
CA TYR A 446 -7.67 -0.37 -22.80
C TYR A 446 -6.86 0.85 -23.25
N GLN A 447 -6.86 1.08 -24.56
CA GLN A 447 -6.31 2.30 -25.14
C GLN A 447 -7.44 3.30 -25.38
N PHE A 448 -7.27 4.50 -24.83
CA PHE A 448 -8.18 5.64 -24.95
C PHE A 448 -7.56 6.72 -25.84
N THR A 449 -8.43 7.39 -26.59
CA THR A 449 -8.12 8.57 -27.40
C THR A 449 -9.16 9.64 -27.07
N PHE A 450 -8.86 10.47 -26.07
CA PHE A 450 -9.79 11.53 -25.67
C PHE A 450 -9.72 12.72 -26.64
N SER A 451 -10.88 13.31 -26.92
CA SER A 451 -11.02 14.60 -27.60
C SER A 451 -12.21 15.34 -27.01
N ALA A 452 -11.97 16.51 -26.41
CA ALA A 452 -13.01 17.27 -25.71
C ALA A 452 -12.98 18.76 -26.04
N SER A 453 -14.16 19.38 -26.10
CA SER A 453 -14.29 20.84 -26.14
C SER A 453 -14.24 21.41 -24.72
N LEU A 454 -13.46 22.47 -24.54
CA LEU A 454 -13.38 23.24 -23.30
C LEU A 454 -14.48 24.30 -23.20
N THR A 455 -15.25 24.54 -24.26
CA THR A 455 -16.28 25.59 -24.31
C THR A 455 -17.45 25.38 -23.36
N GLN A 456 -17.57 24.18 -22.78
CA GLN A 456 -18.56 23.85 -21.76
C GLN A 456 -18.17 24.37 -20.36
N LEU A 457 -16.92 24.79 -20.18
CA LEU A 457 -16.42 25.29 -18.90
C LEU A 457 -16.64 26.80 -18.81
N SER A 458 -17.14 27.25 -17.65
CA SER A 458 -17.17 28.67 -17.30
C SER A 458 -15.78 29.20 -16.96
N ASP A 459 -15.65 30.52 -16.82
CA ASP A 459 -14.44 31.13 -16.28
C ASP A 459 -14.08 30.55 -14.91
N GLY A 460 -12.81 30.23 -14.71
CA GLY A 460 -12.34 29.55 -13.50
C GLY A 460 -11.03 28.79 -13.69
N ASN A 461 -10.57 28.17 -12.60
CA ASN A 461 -9.38 27.33 -12.58
C ASN A 461 -9.80 25.87 -12.40
N TYR A 462 -9.23 24.99 -13.22
CA TYR A 462 -9.60 23.58 -13.30
C TYR A 462 -8.36 22.68 -13.26
N CYS A 463 -8.53 21.48 -12.71
CA CYS A 463 -7.63 20.35 -12.89
C CYS A 463 -8.28 19.35 -13.86
N ILE A 464 -7.63 19.09 -14.98
CA ILE A 464 -8.07 18.14 -16.01
C ILE A 464 -7.33 16.82 -15.85
N TYR A 465 -8.06 15.71 -15.82
CA TYR A 465 -7.50 14.36 -15.65
C TYR A 465 -8.40 13.28 -16.21
N ALA A 466 -7.86 12.07 -16.39
CA ALA A 466 -8.63 10.90 -16.74
C ALA A 466 -9.20 10.24 -15.48
N ALA A 467 -10.48 9.87 -15.51
CA ALA A 467 -11.18 9.30 -14.37
C ALA A 467 -12.13 8.18 -14.78
N SER A 468 -12.41 7.26 -13.85
CA SER A 468 -13.40 6.19 -13.99
C SER A 468 -14.61 6.43 -13.10
N GLN A 469 -15.77 5.96 -13.54
CA GLN A 469 -16.99 5.91 -12.74
C GLN A 469 -17.74 4.62 -13.08
N SER A 470 -17.85 3.72 -12.10
CA SER A 470 -18.60 2.48 -12.21
C SER A 470 -20.09 2.76 -12.29
N THR A 471 -20.74 2.17 -13.28
CA THR A 471 -22.20 2.18 -13.45
C THR A 471 -22.84 0.84 -13.08
N ASN A 472 -22.03 -0.12 -12.62
CA ASN A 472 -22.51 -1.43 -12.19
C ASN A 472 -23.52 -1.27 -11.04
N PRO A 473 -24.77 -1.77 -11.16
CA PRO A 473 -25.78 -1.59 -10.11
C PRO A 473 -25.39 -2.10 -8.72
N LYS A 474 -24.46 -3.05 -8.64
CA LYS A 474 -23.95 -3.57 -7.35
C LYS A 474 -22.99 -2.58 -6.67
N ASN A 475 -22.26 -1.81 -7.46
CA ASN A 475 -21.09 -1.04 -7.08
C ASN A 475 -21.11 0.32 -7.82
N ALA A 476 -22.27 0.98 -7.89
CA ALA A 476 -22.45 2.20 -8.68
C ALA A 476 -21.80 3.37 -7.95
N GLU A 477 -21.00 4.14 -8.67
CA GLU A 477 -20.27 5.28 -8.12
C GLU A 477 -20.99 6.59 -8.42
N MET A 478 -21.08 7.45 -7.40
CA MET A 478 -21.56 8.82 -7.58
C MET A 478 -20.43 9.79 -7.94
N GLU A 479 -19.22 9.51 -7.46
CA GLU A 479 -18.03 10.33 -7.66
C GLU A 479 -17.12 9.72 -8.74
N TRP A 480 -16.32 10.57 -9.39
CA TRP A 480 -15.31 10.16 -10.38
C TRP A 480 -14.01 9.81 -9.69
N GLN A 481 -13.46 8.62 -9.95
CA GLN A 481 -12.18 8.17 -9.41
C GLN A 481 -11.04 8.52 -10.35
N PRO A 482 -10.00 9.25 -9.90
CA PRO A 482 -8.84 9.51 -10.74
C PRO A 482 -8.13 8.21 -11.15
N ILE A 483 -7.71 8.13 -12.41
CA ILE A 483 -6.81 7.06 -12.86
C ILE A 483 -5.41 7.34 -12.33
N LEU A 484 -4.83 6.37 -11.64
CA LEU A 484 -3.52 6.49 -11.00
C LEU A 484 -2.40 6.20 -12.00
N CYS A 485 -1.22 6.77 -11.78
CA CYS A 485 -0.03 6.42 -12.55
C CYS A 485 1.25 6.62 -11.72
N HIS A 486 2.35 6.04 -12.17
CA HIS A 486 3.68 6.28 -11.62
C HIS A 486 4.06 7.77 -11.65
N GLU A 487 4.86 8.25 -10.69
CA GLU A 487 5.27 9.66 -10.55
C GLU A 487 6.12 10.19 -11.73
N THR A 488 6.61 9.32 -12.60
CA THR A 488 7.30 9.70 -13.86
C THR A 488 6.35 10.20 -14.93
N TYR A 489 5.06 9.90 -14.80
CA TYR A 489 4.04 10.23 -15.78
C TYR A 489 3.25 11.47 -15.40
N THR A 490 2.90 12.28 -16.41
CA THR A 490 1.92 13.35 -16.25
C THR A 490 0.54 12.73 -16.06
N SER A 491 -0.12 12.99 -14.92
CA SER A 491 -1.47 12.49 -14.62
C SER A 491 -2.57 13.52 -14.88
N ASN A 492 -2.23 14.80 -14.90
CA ASN A 492 -3.19 15.90 -14.95
C ASN A 492 -2.62 17.19 -15.56
N TYR A 493 -3.52 18.11 -15.90
CA TYR A 493 -3.21 19.45 -16.40
C TYR A 493 -4.00 20.51 -15.63
N MET A 494 -3.38 21.66 -15.41
CA MET A 494 -4.06 22.84 -14.88
C MET A 494 -4.58 23.66 -16.05
N LEU A 495 -5.84 24.09 -15.97
CA LEU A 495 -6.50 24.94 -16.97
C LEU A 495 -7.06 26.19 -16.30
N THR A 496 -6.73 27.36 -16.84
CA THR A 496 -7.37 28.65 -16.54
C THR A 496 -8.27 29.02 -17.71
N VAL A 497 -9.56 29.23 -17.44
CA VAL A 497 -10.54 29.77 -18.38
C VAL A 497 -10.83 31.21 -17.98
N SER A 498 -10.65 32.16 -18.90
CA SER A 498 -10.94 33.58 -18.66
C SER A 498 -11.37 34.29 -19.93
N ASN A 499 -12.59 34.84 -19.94
CA ASN A 499 -13.15 35.61 -21.06
C ASN A 499 -12.99 34.90 -22.43
N GLY A 500 -13.19 33.59 -22.49
CA GLY A 500 -13.01 32.80 -23.71
C GLY A 500 -11.56 32.48 -24.11
N SER A 501 -10.58 32.84 -23.27
CA SER A 501 -9.21 32.34 -23.33
C SER A 501 -9.04 31.07 -22.49
N TYR A 502 -8.17 30.18 -22.94
CA TYR A 502 -7.91 28.87 -22.32
C TYR A 502 -6.40 28.66 -22.23
N GLU A 503 -5.84 28.77 -21.03
CA GLU A 503 -4.42 28.58 -20.76
C GLU A 503 -4.21 27.28 -20.01
N MET A 504 -3.40 26.37 -20.56
CA MET A 504 -3.23 25.03 -20.01
C MET A 504 -1.75 24.73 -19.78
N THR A 505 -1.43 24.28 -18.58
CA THR A 505 -0.08 23.84 -18.18
C THR A 505 -0.14 22.43 -17.61
N LYS A 506 0.99 21.72 -17.66
CA LYS A 506 1.07 20.42 -16.98
C LYS A 506 0.89 20.64 -15.48
N GLY A 507 0.06 19.82 -14.85
CA GLY A 507 -0.03 19.80 -13.40
C GLY A 507 1.22 19.19 -12.79
N GLU A 508 1.45 19.50 -11.51
CA GLU A 508 2.45 18.78 -10.74
C GLU A 508 2.05 17.30 -10.65
N SER A 509 3.06 16.42 -10.66
CA SER A 509 2.87 15.00 -10.43
C SER A 509 2.19 14.81 -9.06
N ASN A 510 1.23 13.89 -9.00
CA ASN A 510 0.53 13.40 -7.82
C ASN A 510 -0.83 14.06 -7.60
N PHE A 511 -1.89 13.30 -7.95
CA PHE A 511 -3.15 13.46 -7.23
C PHE A 511 -2.85 13.16 -5.75
N VAL A 512 -3.16 14.10 -4.86
CA VAL A 512 -3.65 13.69 -3.53
C VAL A 512 -5.04 13.13 -3.81
N THR A 513 -5.07 11.86 -4.20
CA THR A 513 -6.30 11.17 -4.52
C THR A 513 -7.18 11.24 -3.28
N GLY A 514 -8.49 11.39 -3.47
CA GLY A 514 -9.47 11.25 -2.39
C GLY A 514 -9.48 9.87 -1.71
N ILE A 515 -8.47 9.00 -1.94
CA ILE A 515 -8.23 7.76 -1.18
C ILE A 515 -8.10 8.07 0.32
N SER A 516 -7.77 9.31 0.67
CA SER A 516 -8.01 9.87 2.00
C SER A 516 -9.01 11.03 1.94
N LYS A 517 -10.30 10.75 1.75
CA LYS A 517 -11.30 11.48 2.54
C LYS A 517 -10.99 11.13 3.99
N THR A 518 -9.99 11.83 4.54
CA THR A 518 -9.73 11.86 5.96
C THR A 518 -11.02 12.41 6.53
N ILE A 519 -11.85 11.56 7.16
CA ILE A 519 -12.90 12.06 8.03
C ILE A 519 -12.11 12.75 9.13
N ALA A 520 -11.93 14.07 9.01
CA ALA A 520 -11.23 14.85 10.01
C ALA A 520 -11.87 14.52 11.36
N SER A 521 -11.12 13.80 12.20
CA SER A 521 -11.49 13.68 13.60
C SER A 521 -11.29 15.07 14.22
N GLU A 522 -12.36 15.50 14.88
CA GLU A 522 -12.41 16.61 15.84
C GLU A 522 -12.46 18.03 15.26
N ALA A 523 -13.66 18.42 14.80
CA ALA A 523 -14.20 19.71 15.22
C ALA A 523 -15.14 19.46 16.40
N SER A 524 -14.67 19.83 17.59
CA SER A 524 -15.42 19.91 18.83
C SER A 524 -16.54 20.95 18.71
N ASN A 525 -17.69 20.52 18.18
CA ASN A 525 -19.05 20.95 18.55
C ASN A 525 -20.05 20.29 17.59
N GLN A 526 -20.54 19.12 17.98
CA GLN A 526 -21.52 18.37 17.21
C GLN A 526 -22.91 19.00 17.34
N GLU A 527 -23.17 20.09 16.60
CA GLU A 527 -24.54 20.56 16.34
C GLU A 527 -25.22 19.62 15.32
N THR A 528 -26.46 19.23 15.63
CA THR A 528 -27.40 18.65 14.67
C THR A 528 -28.36 19.74 14.21
N ARG A 529 -28.46 19.93 12.89
CA ARG A 529 -29.42 20.82 12.25
C ARG A 529 -30.35 20.01 11.37
N VAL A 530 -31.64 20.31 11.44
CA VAL A 530 -32.66 19.62 10.64
C VAL A 530 -33.34 20.63 9.75
N TYR A 531 -33.46 20.28 8.48
CA TYR A 531 -34.09 21.10 7.47
C TYR A 531 -35.32 20.39 6.91
N ASN A 532 -36.37 21.15 6.57
CA ASN A 532 -37.45 20.63 5.72
C ASN A 532 -36.97 20.51 4.26
N LEU A 533 -37.79 19.91 3.40
CA LEU A 533 -37.45 19.74 1.98
C LEU A 533 -37.35 21.06 1.19
N GLN A 534 -37.84 22.16 1.76
CA GLN A 534 -37.69 23.52 1.23
C GLN A 534 -36.38 24.19 1.69
N GLY A 535 -35.54 23.49 2.45
CA GLY A 535 -34.25 23.99 2.92
C GLY A 535 -34.32 24.90 4.16
N GLN A 536 -35.47 25.01 4.81
CA GLN A 536 -35.65 25.81 6.02
C GLN A 536 -35.22 25.01 7.25
N GLU A 537 -34.40 25.60 8.12
CA GLU A 537 -34.02 24.98 9.40
C GLU A 537 -35.24 24.93 10.33
N VAL A 538 -35.62 23.74 10.78
CA VAL A 538 -36.81 23.49 11.60
C VAL A 538 -36.47 23.00 13.00
N TYR A 539 -35.24 22.53 13.22
CA TYR A 539 -34.80 22.03 14.52
C TYR A 539 -33.27 22.06 14.63
N LYS A 540 -32.76 22.46 15.80
CA LYS A 540 -31.32 22.57 16.08
C LYS A 540 -31.04 22.11 17.51
N THR A 541 -30.10 21.19 17.66
CA THR A 541 -29.70 20.64 18.97
C THR A 541 -28.25 20.14 18.94
N THR A 542 -27.73 19.61 20.04
CA THR A 542 -26.46 18.86 20.05
C THR A 542 -26.71 17.42 19.60
N ALA A 543 -25.75 16.79 18.92
CA ALA A 543 -25.90 15.42 18.39
C ALA A 543 -26.33 14.35 19.42
N PRO A 544 -25.85 14.37 20.68
CA PRO A 544 -26.35 13.45 21.72
C PRO A 544 -27.83 13.65 22.07
N ASN A 545 -28.37 14.85 21.83
CA ASN A 545 -29.74 15.24 22.18
C ASN A 545 -30.67 15.25 20.96
N PHE A 546 -30.24 14.72 19.81
CA PHE A 546 -31.09 14.61 18.64
C PHE A 546 -32.07 13.45 18.78
N ASP A 547 -33.36 13.78 18.82
CA ASP A 547 -34.47 12.83 18.77
C ASP A 547 -35.47 13.29 17.71
N ILE A 548 -35.72 12.43 16.72
CA ILE A 548 -36.67 12.69 15.62
C ILE A 548 -38.09 12.93 16.15
N ASN A 549 -38.44 12.37 17.32
CA ASN A 549 -39.75 12.53 17.91
C ASN A 549 -40.03 13.96 18.41
N GLN A 550 -39.02 14.82 18.48
CA GLN A 550 -39.17 16.23 18.86
C GLN A 550 -39.57 17.15 17.68
N LEU A 551 -39.59 16.66 16.43
CA LEU A 551 -40.03 17.45 15.28
C LEU A 551 -41.56 17.63 15.26
N ASN A 552 -42.07 18.85 15.14
CA ASN A 552 -43.50 19.12 15.33
C ASN A 552 -44.44 18.57 14.23
N LEU A 553 -43.92 18.06 13.11
CA LEU A 553 -44.72 17.65 11.95
C LEU A 553 -44.24 16.30 11.38
N HIS A 554 -45.16 15.50 10.81
CA HIS A 554 -44.82 14.32 10.02
C HIS A 554 -44.28 14.74 8.65
N GLY A 555 -43.26 14.04 8.15
CA GLY A 555 -42.65 14.37 6.86
C GLY A 555 -41.16 13.98 6.76
N THR A 556 -40.60 14.24 5.59
CA THR A 556 -39.18 14.00 5.30
C THR A 556 -38.33 15.21 5.68
N TYR A 557 -37.25 14.95 6.38
CA TYR A 557 -36.30 15.96 6.83
C TYR A 557 -34.88 15.62 6.39
N ILE A 558 -34.05 16.65 6.25
CA ILE A 558 -32.61 16.51 6.03
C ILE A 558 -31.92 16.83 7.35
N VAL A 559 -31.23 15.85 7.93
CA VAL A 559 -30.47 15.98 9.16
C VAL A 559 -29.00 16.18 8.80
N ARG A 560 -28.38 17.24 9.32
CA ARG A 560 -26.98 17.57 9.15
C ARG A 560 -26.25 17.54 10.49
N GLN A 561 -25.20 16.72 10.57
CA GLN A 561 -24.36 16.52 11.77
C GLN A 561 -22.89 16.67 11.36
N GLY A 562 -22.32 17.86 11.58
CA GLY A 562 -21.01 18.21 11.04
C GLY A 562 -20.97 18.07 9.51
N ASN A 563 -20.10 17.19 9.00
CA ASN A 563 -19.97 16.90 7.56
C ASN A 563 -20.92 15.80 7.06
N LYS A 564 -21.71 15.17 7.93
CA LYS A 564 -22.69 14.14 7.54
C LYS A 564 -24.04 14.80 7.27
N ALA A 565 -24.70 14.38 6.18
CA ALA A 565 -26.08 14.74 5.89
C ALA A 565 -26.86 13.48 5.48
N TYR A 566 -28.04 13.27 6.06
CA TYR A 566 -28.90 12.13 5.74
C TYR A 566 -30.38 12.51 5.82
N LYS A 567 -31.24 11.74 5.14
CA LYS A 567 -32.69 11.95 5.17
C LYS A 567 -33.33 11.08 6.23
N VAL A 568 -34.29 11.63 6.96
CA VAL A 568 -35.12 10.90 7.91
C VAL A 568 -36.59 11.15 7.62
N LEU A 569 -37.42 10.14 7.85
CA LEU A 569 -38.88 10.23 7.73
C LEU A 569 -39.47 10.11 9.13
N LYS A 570 -40.28 11.11 9.52
CA LYS A 570 -41.07 11.07 10.75
C LYS A 570 -42.52 10.77 10.47
#